data_AF-A0A511AVM7-F1
#
_entry.id   AF-A0A511AVM7-F1
#
_cell.length_a   1.000
_cell.length_b   1.000
_cell.length_c   1.000
_cell.angle_alpha   90.00
_cell.angle_beta   90.00
_cell.angle_gamma   90.00
#
_symmetry.space_group_name_H-M   'P 1'
#
loop_
_entity.id
_entity.type
_entity.pdbx_description
1 polymer ?
#
loop_
_entity_poly.entity_id
_entity_poly.type
_entity_poly.pdbx_seq_one_letter_code
_entity_poly.pdbx_strand_id
1 'polypeptide(L)'
;MTNLFPQPVYVMVTALDRSQPGSYRVFISTLLPEELVLEKQEEAYFCPDVPQEDRKRLLPYAFYSYRWSIETIFYEQKTFWSFGNYKVRKKSGIHLYVDMLAVAYSCVQLLPFHQSQYAHLKIESAQVKKQWLGMRICEEVFFYTFVQSIEKRINCLTILKAFTRWVRRK
;
A
#
# COMPACT_ATOMS: atom_id res chain seq x y z
N MET A 1 -33.45 11.06 6.79
CA MET A 1 -33.19 11.11 5.33
C MET A 1 -32.00 12.02 5.09
N THR A 2 -31.05 11.62 4.25
CA THR A 2 -29.94 12.51 3.84
C THR A 2 -30.29 13.18 2.52
N ASN A 3 -29.69 14.34 2.22
CA ASN A 3 -29.87 15.01 0.92
C ASN A 3 -29.16 14.29 -0.24
N LEU A 4 -28.36 13.26 0.04
CA LEU A 4 -27.55 12.55 -0.95
C LEU A 4 -28.20 11.24 -1.41
N PHE A 5 -28.87 10.53 -0.49
CA PHE A 5 -29.42 9.21 -0.75
C PHE A 5 -30.80 9.05 -0.11
N PRO A 6 -31.76 8.42 -0.82
CA PRO A 6 -33.12 8.19 -0.31
C PRO A 6 -33.16 7.12 0.80
N GLN A 7 -32.13 6.29 0.93
CA GLN A 7 -32.06 5.27 1.98
C GLN A 7 -31.94 5.88 3.39
N PRO A 8 -32.50 5.23 4.42
CA PRO A 8 -32.21 5.58 5.80
C PRO A 8 -30.70 5.39 6.07
N VAL A 9 -30.15 6.28 6.89
CA VAL A 9 -28.76 6.23 7.32
C VAL A 9 -28.75 6.08 8.82
N TYR A 10 -28.08 5.03 9.28
CA TYR A 10 -27.92 4.67 10.68
C TYR A 10 -26.61 5.26 11.21
N VAL A 11 -26.68 5.80 12.41
CA VAL A 11 -25.53 6.38 13.12
C VAL A 11 -25.29 5.56 14.37
N MET A 12 -24.18 4.82 14.37
CA MET A 12 -23.71 4.05 15.51
C MET A 12 -22.68 4.86 16.28
N VAL A 13 -22.94 5.11 17.55
CA VAL A 13 -22.03 5.85 18.43
C VAL A 13 -21.40 4.88 19.42
N THR A 14 -20.07 4.85 19.44
CA THR A 14 -19.28 4.03 20.36
C THR A 14 -18.43 4.92 21.25
N ALA A 15 -18.30 4.56 22.52
CA ALA A 15 -17.44 5.21 23.49
C ALA A 15 -16.54 4.15 24.14
N LEU A 16 -15.27 4.49 24.38
CA LEU A 16 -14.29 3.57 24.97
C LEU A 16 -14.64 3.27 26.44
N ASP A 17 -15.16 4.26 27.15
CA ASP A 17 -15.66 4.17 28.51
C ASP A 17 -17.08 4.76 28.57
N ARG A 18 -18.03 4.01 29.13
CA ARG A 18 -19.42 4.43 29.31
C ARG A 18 -19.59 5.34 30.54
N SER A 19 -18.68 5.25 31.50
CA SER A 19 -18.74 5.95 32.77
C SER A 19 -18.07 7.34 32.72
N GLN A 20 -17.02 7.50 31.91
CA GLN A 20 -16.40 8.79 31.59
C GLN A 20 -16.06 8.91 30.09
N PRO A 21 -17.03 9.29 29.24
CA PRO A 21 -16.80 9.37 27.81
C PRO A 21 -15.92 10.60 27.47
N GLY A 22 -14.61 10.39 27.33
CA GLY A 22 -13.67 11.42 26.87
C GLY A 22 -13.67 11.62 25.34
N SER A 23 -14.14 10.64 24.57
CA SER A 23 -14.24 10.72 23.10
C SER A 23 -15.30 9.75 22.57
N TYR A 24 -16.11 10.20 21.62
CA TYR A 24 -17.09 9.39 20.90
C TYR A 24 -16.58 9.10 19.49
N ARG A 25 -16.72 7.83 19.07
CA ARG A 25 -16.48 7.41 17.69
C ARG A 25 -17.82 7.16 17.01
N VAL A 26 -18.01 7.82 15.87
CA VAL A 26 -19.24 7.73 15.09
C VAL A 26 -18.99 6.89 13.85
N PHE A 27 -19.80 5.87 13.64
CA PHE A 27 -19.84 5.08 12.42
C PHE A 27 -21.20 5.28 11.75
N ILE A 28 -21.17 5.61 10.45
CA ILE A 28 -22.36 5.95 9.66
C ILE A 28 -22.49 4.88 8.59
N SER A 29 -23.66 4.25 8.49
CA SER A 29 -23.93 3.16 7.55
C SER A 29 -25.35 3.24 7.02
N THR A 30 -25.56 2.79 5.79
CA THR A 30 -26.92 2.53 5.24
C THR A 30 -27.46 1.16 5.65
N LEU A 31 -26.61 0.30 6.20
CA LEU A 31 -26.97 -1.02 6.74
C LEU A 31 -27.28 -0.92 8.22
N LEU A 32 -28.22 -1.74 8.69
CA LEU A 32 -28.52 -1.88 10.11
C LEU A 32 -27.35 -2.55 10.86
N PRO A 33 -27.14 -2.24 12.15
CA PRO A 33 -26.11 -2.91 12.95
C PRO A 33 -26.20 -4.43 12.94
N GLU A 34 -27.41 -4.98 12.87
CA GLU A 34 -27.68 -6.42 12.87
C GLU A 34 -27.37 -7.08 11.52
N GLU A 35 -27.37 -6.30 10.44
CA GLU A 35 -27.07 -6.74 9.07
C GLU A 35 -25.57 -6.68 8.75
N LEU A 36 -24.80 -6.01 9.60
CA LEU A 36 -23.35 -5.97 9.47
C LEU A 36 -22.76 -7.35 9.78
N VAL A 37 -22.00 -7.88 8.83
CA VAL A 37 -21.31 -9.18 8.94
C VAL A 37 -19.88 -9.03 8.46
N LEU A 38 -18.93 -9.59 9.19
CA LEU A 38 -17.55 -9.78 8.74
C LEU A 38 -17.33 -11.26 8.40
N GLU A 39 -16.45 -11.54 7.45
CA GLU A 39 -16.02 -12.90 7.24
C GLU A 39 -15.16 -13.39 8.42
N LYS A 40 -15.15 -14.69 8.69
CA LYS A 40 -14.40 -15.26 9.83
C LYS A 40 -12.91 -14.90 9.84
N GLN A 41 -12.31 -14.79 8.66
CA GLN A 41 -10.90 -14.41 8.52
C GLN A 41 -10.67 -12.94 8.92
N GLU A 42 -11.63 -12.08 8.60
CA GLU A 42 -11.60 -10.65 8.92
C GLU A 42 -11.83 -10.42 10.42
N GLU A 43 -12.76 -11.15 11.04
CA GLU A 43 -12.98 -11.09 12.49
C GLU A 43 -11.71 -11.37 13.28
N ALA A 44 -10.91 -12.36 12.86
CA ALA A 44 -9.66 -12.72 13.52
C ALA A 44 -8.58 -11.63 13.38
N TYR A 45 -8.58 -10.90 12.26
CA TYR A 45 -7.60 -9.85 12.00
C TYR A 45 -7.94 -8.53 12.72
N PHE A 46 -9.22 -8.14 12.75
CA PHE A 46 -9.64 -6.84 13.29
C PHE A 46 -10.01 -6.87 14.77
N CYS A 47 -10.29 -8.04 15.32
CA CYS A 47 -10.67 -8.23 16.72
C CYS A 47 -9.83 -9.33 17.40
N PRO A 48 -8.49 -9.29 17.30
CA PRO A 48 -7.63 -10.37 17.82
C PRO A 48 -7.75 -10.50 19.35
N ASP A 49 -7.83 -9.37 20.05
CA ASP A 49 -7.85 -9.30 21.53
C ASP A 49 -9.26 -9.12 22.11
N VAL A 50 -10.31 -9.21 21.27
CA VAL A 50 -11.70 -9.00 21.69
C VAL A 50 -12.38 -10.36 21.99
N PRO A 51 -12.96 -10.54 23.20
CA PRO A 51 -13.76 -11.71 23.54
C PRO A 51 -14.86 -11.95 22.50
N GLN A 52 -15.10 -13.22 22.15
CA GLN A 52 -16.02 -13.58 21.06
C GLN A 52 -17.45 -13.05 21.26
N GLU A 53 -17.88 -12.94 22.51
CA GLU A 53 -19.17 -12.35 22.92
C GLU A 53 -19.28 -10.85 22.60
N ASP A 54 -18.18 -10.10 22.69
CA ASP A 54 -18.14 -8.66 22.47
C ASP A 54 -17.89 -8.28 21.00
N ARG A 55 -17.47 -9.23 20.15
CA ARG A 55 -17.14 -8.98 18.73
C ARG A 55 -18.32 -8.41 17.94
N LYS A 56 -19.53 -8.96 18.12
CA LYS A 56 -20.75 -8.44 17.47
C LYS A 56 -21.05 -7.01 17.90
N ARG A 57 -20.83 -6.68 19.18
CA ARG A 57 -21.05 -5.33 19.72
C ARG A 57 -20.03 -4.32 19.20
N LEU A 58 -18.80 -4.79 18.97
CA LEU A 58 -17.67 -3.97 18.51
C LEU A 58 -17.48 -4.00 16.99
N LEU A 59 -18.37 -4.65 16.26
CA LEU A 59 -18.31 -4.74 14.81
C LEU A 59 -18.21 -3.37 14.10
N PRO A 60 -18.94 -2.32 14.52
CA PRO A 60 -18.78 -0.97 13.95
C PRO A 60 -17.37 -0.41 14.11
N TYR A 61 -16.67 -0.79 15.18
CA TYR A 61 -15.28 -0.39 15.41
C TYR A 61 -14.32 -1.10 14.44
N ALA A 62 -14.55 -2.39 14.16
CA ALA A 62 -13.78 -3.12 13.14
C ALA A 62 -13.96 -2.52 11.73
N PHE A 63 -15.20 -2.15 11.35
CA PHE A 63 -15.46 -1.46 10.08
C PHE A 63 -14.83 -0.07 10.00
N TYR A 64 -14.75 0.65 11.12
CA TYR A 64 -14.03 1.91 11.18
C TYR A 64 -12.53 1.73 10.88
N SER A 65 -11.93 0.63 11.36
CA SER A 65 -10.54 0.27 11.04
C SER A 65 -10.35 0.05 9.53
N TYR A 66 -11.26 -0.67 8.86
CA TYR A 66 -11.23 -0.80 7.39
C TYR A 66 -11.26 0.55 6.68
N ARG A 67 -12.19 1.42 7.08
CA ARG A 67 -12.30 2.76 6.51
C ARG A 67 -11.01 3.55 6.66
N TRP A 68 -10.36 3.47 7.83
CA TRP A 68 -9.07 4.11 8.08
C TRP A 68 -7.94 3.51 7.24
N SER A 69 -7.90 2.19 7.08
CA SER A 69 -6.94 1.52 6.20
C SER A 69 -7.07 1.99 4.75
N ILE A 70 -8.30 2.10 4.24
CA ILE A 70 -8.57 2.64 2.89
C ILE A 70 -8.06 4.07 2.75
N GLU A 71 -8.35 4.92 3.73
CA GLU A 71 -7.88 6.31 3.75
C GLU A 71 -6.35 6.38 3.75
N THR A 72 -5.69 5.55 4.55
CA THR A 72 -4.24 5.42 4.61
C THR A 72 -3.66 5.03 3.25
N ILE A 73 -4.24 4.02 2.59
CA ILE A 73 -3.85 3.59 1.24
C ILE A 73 -3.95 4.75 0.24
N PHE A 74 -5.04 5.52 0.27
CA PHE A 74 -5.18 6.68 -0.62
C PHE A 74 -4.12 7.75 -0.38
N TYR A 75 -3.76 8.02 0.88
CA TYR A 75 -2.69 8.97 1.20
C TYR A 75 -1.32 8.47 0.74
N GLU A 76 -1.02 7.20 0.99
CA GLU A 76 0.24 6.60 0.57
C GLU A 76 0.37 6.57 -0.95
N GLN A 77 -0.69 6.20 -1.68
CA GLN A 77 -0.70 6.21 -3.15
C GLN A 77 -0.38 7.59 -3.71
N LYS A 78 -0.92 8.67 -3.14
CA LYS A 78 -0.60 10.05 -3.57
C LYS A 78 0.89 10.39 -3.49
N THR A 79 1.62 9.74 -2.57
CA THR A 79 3.06 9.97 -2.34
C THR A 79 3.94 8.83 -2.86
N PHE A 80 3.33 7.77 -3.42
CA PHE A 80 4.01 6.55 -3.79
C PHE A 80 4.94 6.72 -4.99
N TRP A 81 4.44 6.97 -6.20
CA TRP A 81 5.30 7.33 -7.32
C TRP A 81 4.70 8.54 -8.02
N SER A 82 5.56 9.39 -8.57
CA SER A 82 5.14 10.50 -9.39
C SER A 82 6.01 10.58 -10.63
N PHE A 83 5.44 11.03 -11.74
CA PHE A 83 6.23 11.40 -12.91
C PHE A 83 6.99 12.72 -12.73
N GLY A 84 7.25 13.13 -11.48
CA GLY A 84 7.88 14.40 -11.14
C GLY A 84 7.13 15.59 -11.74
N ASN A 85 7.78 16.28 -12.67
CA ASN A 85 7.26 17.49 -13.33
C ASN A 85 6.32 17.20 -14.52
N TYR A 86 6.15 15.94 -14.91
CA TYR A 86 5.32 15.60 -16.06
C TYR A 86 3.83 15.73 -15.74
N LYS A 87 3.13 16.63 -16.45
CA LYS A 87 1.70 16.90 -16.23
C LYS A 87 0.85 16.19 -17.27
N VAL A 88 0.14 15.14 -16.88
CA VAL A 88 -0.85 14.46 -17.73
C VAL A 88 -2.14 15.29 -17.75
N ARG A 89 -2.57 15.73 -18.95
CA ARG A 89 -3.72 16.66 -19.09
C ARG A 89 -4.99 16.04 -19.67
N LYS A 90 -4.88 14.93 -20.40
CA LYS A 90 -6.05 14.25 -21.00
C LYS A 90 -6.72 13.39 -19.94
N LYS A 91 -8.07 13.40 -19.89
CA LYS A 91 -8.86 12.56 -18.96
C LYS A 91 -8.44 11.09 -19.01
N SER A 92 -8.30 10.52 -20.21
CA SER A 92 -7.86 9.13 -20.39
C SER A 92 -6.46 8.87 -19.86
N GLY A 93 -5.54 9.83 -20.03
CA GLY A 93 -4.19 9.73 -19.49
C GLY A 93 -4.17 9.81 -17.96
N ILE A 94 -4.98 10.69 -17.35
CA ILE A 94 -5.10 10.80 -15.89
C ILE A 94 -5.66 9.50 -15.31
N HIS A 95 -6.69 8.93 -15.94
CA HIS A 95 -7.27 7.66 -15.53
C HIS A 95 -6.23 6.54 -15.57
N LEU A 96 -5.56 6.35 -16.72
CA LEU A 96 -4.52 5.34 -16.87
C LEU A 96 -3.38 5.52 -15.86
N TYR A 97 -3.00 6.78 -15.57
CA TYR A 97 -1.97 7.07 -14.58
C TYR A 97 -2.38 6.63 -13.18
N VAL A 98 -3.60 6.97 -12.75
CA VAL A 98 -4.12 6.57 -11.43
C VAL A 98 -4.23 5.05 -11.34
N ASP A 99 -4.72 4.38 -12.38
CA ASP A 99 -4.84 2.91 -12.43
C ASP A 99 -3.47 2.24 -12.34
N MET A 100 -2.50 2.72 -13.14
CA MET A 100 -1.13 2.21 -13.12
C MET A 100 -0.49 2.40 -11.74
N LEU A 101 -0.70 3.55 -11.11
CA LEU A 101 -0.17 3.84 -9.79
C LEU A 101 -0.80 2.92 -8.74
N ALA A 102 -2.10 2.67 -8.80
CA ALA A 102 -2.79 1.76 -7.91
C ALA A 102 -2.25 0.32 -8.04
N VAL A 103 -2.10 -0.18 -9.27
CA VAL A 103 -1.51 -1.50 -9.54
C VAL A 103 -0.07 -1.57 -9.02
N ALA A 104 0.75 -0.58 -9.34
CA ALA A 104 2.15 -0.52 -8.91
C ALA A 104 2.26 -0.52 -7.38
N TYR A 105 1.49 0.32 -6.69
CA TYR A 105 1.43 0.38 -5.24
C TYR A 105 1.02 -0.99 -4.65
N SER A 106 -0.06 -1.59 -5.16
CA SER A 106 -0.54 -2.88 -4.67
C SER A 106 0.51 -3.98 -4.87
N CYS A 107 1.16 -4.03 -6.04
CA CYS A 107 2.25 -4.97 -6.29
C CYS A 107 3.36 -4.82 -5.24
N VAL A 108 3.80 -3.59 -4.94
CA VAL A 108 4.85 -3.36 -3.94
C VAL A 108 4.42 -3.73 -2.53
N GLN A 109 3.15 -3.48 -2.16
CA GLN A 109 2.64 -3.87 -0.84
C GLN A 109 2.49 -5.38 -0.67
N LEU A 110 2.08 -6.09 -1.73
CA LEU A 110 1.81 -7.53 -1.71
C LEU A 110 3.06 -8.38 -1.94
N LEU A 111 4.09 -7.81 -2.56
CA LEU A 111 5.34 -8.51 -2.89
C LEU A 111 5.97 -9.27 -1.68
N PRO A 112 6.05 -8.69 -0.47
CA PRO A 112 6.57 -9.37 0.72
C PRO A 112 5.75 -10.60 1.15
N PHE A 113 4.47 -10.64 0.81
CA PHE A 113 3.55 -11.71 1.18
C PHE A 113 3.59 -12.87 0.19
N HIS A 114 3.84 -12.58 -1.09
CA HIS A 114 3.94 -13.61 -2.13
C HIS A 114 5.31 -14.28 -2.21
N GLN A 115 6.39 -13.58 -1.87
CA GLN A 115 7.75 -14.09 -2.05
C GLN A 115 8.54 -14.06 -0.75
N SER A 116 9.03 -15.23 -0.33
CA SER A 116 9.78 -15.42 0.92
C SER A 116 11.05 -14.57 1.00
N GLN A 117 11.73 -14.35 -0.13
CA GLN A 117 12.92 -13.49 -0.22
C GLN A 117 12.67 -12.05 0.27
N TYR A 118 11.42 -11.58 0.20
CA TYR A 118 11.02 -10.23 0.61
C TYR A 118 10.27 -10.22 1.95
N ALA A 119 10.22 -11.34 2.67
CA ALA A 119 9.45 -11.45 3.92
C ALA A 119 9.90 -10.43 5.00
N HIS A 120 11.17 -10.02 4.99
CA HIS A 120 11.70 -8.99 5.88
C HIS A 120 10.99 -7.63 5.72
N LEU A 121 10.41 -7.37 4.54
CA LEU A 121 9.68 -6.12 4.26
C LEU A 121 8.23 -6.13 4.76
N LYS A 122 7.69 -7.24 5.29
CA LYS A 122 6.27 -7.32 5.70
C LYS A 122 5.90 -6.30 6.79
N ILE A 123 6.81 -6.08 7.73
CA ILE A 123 6.64 -5.17 8.88
C ILE A 123 7.03 -3.73 8.55
N GLU A 124 7.60 -3.50 7.38
CA GLU A 124 8.12 -2.20 6.99
C GLU A 124 7.04 -1.27 6.45
N SER A 125 7.30 0.03 6.53
CA SER A 125 6.40 1.05 5.99
C SER A 125 6.34 1.02 4.45
N ALA A 126 5.26 1.54 3.88
CA ALA A 126 5.12 1.68 2.43
C ALA A 126 6.28 2.46 1.79
N GLN A 127 6.81 3.47 2.49
CA GLN A 127 7.92 4.28 2.03
C GLN A 127 9.23 3.48 1.95
N VAL A 128 9.51 2.64 2.95
CA VAL A 128 10.69 1.77 2.97
C VAL A 128 10.61 0.75 1.84
N LYS A 129 9.45 0.09 1.68
CA LYS A 129 9.22 -0.85 0.57
C LYS A 129 9.45 -0.21 -0.79
N LYS A 130 8.88 0.98 -1.01
CA LYS A 130 9.06 1.79 -2.23
C LYS A 130 10.53 2.09 -2.48
N GLN A 131 11.24 2.60 -1.48
CA GLN A 131 12.64 3.00 -1.62
C GLN A 131 13.52 1.78 -1.93
N TRP A 132 13.34 0.69 -1.19
CA TRP A 132 14.10 -0.53 -1.36
C TRP A 132 13.91 -1.10 -2.78
N LEU A 133 12.66 -1.22 -3.23
CA LEU A 133 12.39 -1.73 -4.58
C LEU A 133 12.90 -0.76 -5.66
N GLY A 134 12.71 0.54 -5.45
CA GLY A 134 13.22 1.57 -6.34
C GLY A 134 14.74 1.50 -6.51
N MET A 135 15.49 1.28 -5.43
CA MET A 135 16.94 1.09 -5.49
C MET A 135 17.32 -0.16 -6.29
N ARG A 136 16.63 -1.28 -6.09
CA ARG A 136 16.90 -2.51 -6.86
C ARG A 136 16.61 -2.36 -8.34
N ILE A 137 15.51 -1.69 -8.70
CA ILE A 137 15.22 -1.38 -10.11
C ILE A 137 16.30 -0.48 -10.70
N CYS A 138 16.74 0.54 -9.96
CA CYS A 138 17.83 1.42 -10.41
C CYS A 138 19.16 0.67 -10.61
N GLU A 139 19.51 -0.24 -9.70
CA GLU A 139 20.70 -1.09 -9.83
C GLU A 139 20.63 -1.95 -11.08
N GLU A 140 19.50 -2.63 -11.33
CA GLU A 140 19.30 -3.46 -12.52
C GLU A 140 19.38 -2.64 -13.82
N VAL A 141 18.74 -1.47 -13.87
CA VAL A 141 18.81 -0.56 -15.03
C VAL A 141 20.25 -0.08 -15.25
N PHE A 142 20.97 0.25 -14.18
CA PHE A 142 22.37 0.64 -14.28
C PHE A 142 23.24 -0.49 -14.84
N PHE A 143 23.11 -1.71 -14.33
CA PHE A 143 23.86 -2.85 -14.83
C PHE A 143 23.54 -3.16 -16.29
N TYR A 144 22.26 -3.18 -16.65
CA TYR A 144 21.84 -3.43 -18.03
C TYR A 144 22.41 -2.37 -18.99
N THR A 145 22.27 -1.08 -18.66
CA THR A 145 22.79 0.01 -19.49
C THR A 145 24.31 0.01 -19.59
N PHE A 146 25.00 -0.36 -18.50
CA PHE A 146 26.45 -0.53 -18.49
C PHE A 146 26.91 -1.67 -19.41
N VAL A 147 26.30 -2.86 -19.29
CA VAL A 147 26.60 -4.02 -20.15
C VAL A 147 26.34 -3.67 -21.61
N GLN A 148 25.20 -3.07 -21.92
CA GLN A 148 24.87 -2.65 -23.28
C GLN A 148 25.87 -1.62 -23.84
N SER A 149 26.39 -0.72 -22.99
CA SER A 149 27.44 0.23 -23.37
C SER A 149 28.76 -0.46 -23.69
N ILE A 150 29.12 -1.50 -22.94
CA ILE A 150 30.31 -2.33 -23.21
C ILE A 150 30.12 -3.15 -24.48
N GLU A 151 28.97 -3.78 -24.68
CA GLU A 151 28.67 -4.58 -25.87
C GLU A 151 28.81 -3.77 -27.16
N LYS A 152 28.25 -2.55 -27.18
CA LYS A 152 28.43 -1.62 -28.30
C LYS A 152 29.88 -1.22 -28.52
N ARG A 153 30.73 -1.39 -27.51
CA ARG A 153 32.16 -1.07 -27.50
C ARG A 153 33.03 -2.33 -27.52
N ILE A 154 32.54 -3.50 -27.95
CA ILE A 154 33.22 -4.81 -27.92
C ILE A 154 34.66 -4.80 -28.50
N ASN A 155 35.04 -3.83 -29.33
CA ASN A 155 36.43 -3.64 -29.78
C ASN A 155 37.31 -2.73 -28.87
N CYS A 156 36.85 -2.36 -27.68
CA CYS A 156 37.55 -1.43 -26.80
C CYS A 156 38.49 -2.19 -25.85
N LEU A 157 39.68 -2.54 -26.35
CA LEU A 157 40.83 -3.09 -25.61
C LEU A 157 41.09 -2.42 -24.25
N THR A 158 40.73 -1.15 -24.11
CA THR A 158 40.88 -0.36 -22.88
C THR A 158 40.05 -0.90 -21.71
N ILE A 159 38.81 -1.32 -21.96
CA ILE A 159 37.90 -1.83 -20.91
C ILE A 159 38.37 -3.21 -20.45
N LEU A 160 38.74 -4.09 -21.39
CA LEU A 160 39.33 -5.39 -21.09
C LEU A 160 40.60 -5.26 -20.25
N LYS A 161 41.51 -4.35 -20.62
CA LYS A 161 42.74 -4.05 -19.86
C LYS A 161 42.46 -3.50 -18.47
N ALA A 162 41.48 -2.60 -18.33
CA ALA A 162 41.07 -2.05 -17.04
C ALA A 162 40.48 -3.14 -16.13
N PHE A 163 39.63 -4.01 -16.67
CA PHE A 163 39.05 -5.14 -15.94
C PHE A 163 40.10 -6.16 -15.51
N THR A 164 41.01 -6.57 -16.41
CA THR A 164 42.11 -7.48 -16.03
C THR A 164 43.00 -6.87 -14.96
N ARG A 165 43.24 -5.55 -15.01
CA ARG A 165 44.03 -4.85 -13.99
C ARG A 165 43.31 -4.78 -12.64
N TRP A 166 41.98 -4.64 -12.64
CA TRP A 166 41.18 -4.67 -11.41
C TRP A 166 41.16 -6.07 -10.79
N VAL A 167 40.93 -7.12 -11.59
CA VAL A 167 40.96 -8.51 -11.12
C VAL A 167 42.33 -8.89 -10.55
N ARG A 168 43.44 -8.42 -11.13
CA ARG A 168 44.80 -8.65 -10.62
C ARG A 168 45.15 -7.85 -9.35
N ARG A 169 44.35 -6.85 -8.98
CA ARG A 169 44.56 -6.02 -7.78
C ARG A 169 43.71 -6.46 -6.59
N LYS A 170 42.75 -7.35 -6.82
CA LYS A 170 42.02 -8.07 -5.78
C LYS A 170 42.82 -9.31 -5.40
#